data_AF-A0A1S4CMV6-F1
#
_entry.id   AF-A0A1S4CMV6-F1
#
_cell.length_a   1.000
_cell.length_b   1.000
_cell.length_c   1.000
_cell.angle_alpha   90.00
_cell.angle_beta   90.00
_cell.angle_gamma   90.00
#
_symmetry.space_group_name_H-M   'P 1'
#
loop_
_entity.id
_entity.type
_entity.pdbx_description
1 polymer ?
#
loop_
_entity_poly.entity_id
_entity_poly.type
_entity_poly.pdbx_seq_one_letter_code
_entity_poly.pdbx_strand_id
1 'polypeptide(L)'
;MSFLLNGTAVGKRNIELMDPGPQLPTPVSQMLKFGTNLLQAVGQFNGNYVIAVAFMREISTPVEATLPDYEQPPVSSVDPDSEIIEGPSRISLNCPISFRRIKIPVKGHSCKYLQCFDFENYVDINSRRPSWRCPHCNQHVCFTDIRIDQDMFKVLKEVGDDVIDVMISSDGSWKAIMESDDHTEKPKDKPLTLLKIVHSEVLMGFQMSTVMF
;
A
#
# COMPACT_ATOMS: atom_id res chain seq x y z
N MET A 1 15.05 -25.59 4.48
CA MET A 1 16.28 -24.87 4.10
C MET A 1 16.65 -23.89 5.20
N SER A 2 17.92 -23.88 5.62
CA SER A 2 18.46 -22.91 6.57
C SER A 2 19.67 -22.22 5.96
N PHE A 3 19.74 -20.90 6.10
CA PHE A 3 20.87 -20.10 5.64
C PHE A 3 21.73 -19.68 6.82
N LEU A 4 23.04 -19.79 6.65
CA LEU A 4 24.02 -19.38 7.64
C LEU A 4 25.02 -18.42 7.01
N LEU A 5 25.41 -17.40 7.76
CA LEU A 5 26.50 -16.51 7.40
C LEU A 5 27.56 -16.61 8.48
N ASN A 6 28.78 -16.97 8.08
CA ASN A 6 29.91 -17.19 8.98
C ASN A 6 29.62 -18.22 10.09
N GLY A 7 28.82 -19.25 9.79
CA GLY A 7 28.40 -20.29 10.73
C GLY A 7 27.22 -19.90 11.64
N THR A 8 26.70 -18.68 11.54
CA THR A 8 25.54 -18.21 12.32
C THR A 8 24.28 -18.19 11.46
N ALA A 9 23.16 -18.69 11.98
CA ALA A 9 21.89 -18.70 11.26
C ALA A 9 21.41 -17.28 10.91
N VAL A 10 20.97 -17.09 9.66
CA VAL A 10 20.38 -15.83 9.18
C VAL A 10 18.92 -15.77 9.65
N GLY A 11 18.55 -14.66 10.30
CA GLY A 11 17.23 -14.49 10.90
C GLY A 11 16.08 -14.64 9.88
N LYS A 12 15.00 -15.32 10.29
CA LYS A 12 13.83 -15.66 9.44
C LYS A 12 14.12 -16.51 8.20
N ARG A 13 15.36 -17.02 8.07
CA ARG A 13 15.81 -17.85 6.95
C ARG A 13 16.20 -19.26 7.41
N ASN A 14 15.40 -19.83 8.30
CA ASN A 14 15.56 -21.19 8.81
C ASN A 14 14.29 -22.02 8.62
N ILE A 15 14.42 -23.35 8.71
CA ILE A 15 13.33 -24.31 8.48
C ILE A 15 12.10 -24.06 9.36
N GLU A 16 12.29 -23.54 10.57
CA GLU A 16 11.22 -23.39 11.56
C GLU A 16 10.44 -22.07 11.39
N LEU A 17 11.06 -21.04 10.80
CA LEU A 17 10.54 -19.66 10.76
C LEU A 17 10.40 -19.10 9.33
N MET A 18 10.45 -19.93 8.30
CA MET A 18 10.24 -19.47 6.92
C MET A 18 8.76 -19.18 6.66
N ASP A 19 8.40 -17.92 6.41
CA ASP A 19 7.02 -17.58 6.03
C ASP A 19 6.71 -18.12 4.60
N PRO A 20 5.47 -18.58 4.34
CA PRO A 20 5.07 -19.09 3.02
C PRO A 20 4.88 -18.00 1.95
N GLY A 21 5.07 -16.73 2.31
CA GLY A 21 4.87 -15.58 1.41
C GLY A 21 6.18 -15.02 0.83
N PRO A 22 6.07 -13.97 0.00
CA PRO A 22 7.23 -13.20 -0.46
C PRO A 22 8.09 -12.77 0.73
N GLN A 23 9.38 -13.09 0.66
CA GLN A 23 10.31 -12.86 1.77
C GLN A 23 11.05 -11.54 1.57
N LEU A 24 10.93 -10.62 2.53
CA LEU A 24 11.72 -9.39 2.54
C LEU A 24 13.22 -9.68 2.68
N PRO A 25 14.11 -8.88 2.07
CA PRO A 25 15.54 -9.00 2.29
C PRO A 25 15.87 -9.04 3.79
N THR A 26 16.77 -9.93 4.20
CA THR A 26 17.23 -9.98 5.60
C THR A 26 18.49 -9.13 5.72
N PRO A 27 18.51 -8.07 6.55
CA PRO A 27 19.72 -7.32 6.83
C PRO A 27 20.76 -8.24 7.49
N VAL A 28 21.95 -8.34 6.89
CA VAL A 28 23.05 -9.17 7.40
C VAL A 28 24.31 -8.36 7.73
N SER A 29 24.23 -7.02 7.68
CA SER A 29 25.38 -6.13 7.86
C SER A 29 26.12 -6.37 9.19
N GLN A 30 25.39 -6.71 10.25
CA GLN A 30 25.95 -7.00 11.57
C GLN A 30 26.61 -8.39 11.68
N MET A 31 26.42 -9.27 10.68
CA MET A 31 26.99 -10.61 10.63
C MET A 31 28.28 -10.69 9.81
N LEU A 32 28.63 -9.60 9.11
CA LEU A 32 29.80 -9.52 8.25
C LEU A 32 31.09 -9.36 9.06
N LYS A 33 32.16 -9.99 8.57
CA LYS A 33 33.53 -9.87 9.07
C LYS A 33 34.39 -9.16 8.02
N PHE A 34 35.48 -8.54 8.46
CA PHE A 34 36.49 -8.02 7.54
C PHE A 34 37.10 -9.18 6.72
N GLY A 35 37.22 -8.99 5.40
CA GLY A 35 37.72 -9.99 4.47
C GLY A 35 36.64 -10.96 4.00
N THR A 36 36.98 -12.25 3.95
CA THR A 36 36.12 -13.28 3.36
C THR A 36 34.98 -13.66 4.31
N ASN A 37 33.76 -13.65 3.77
CA ASN A 37 32.56 -14.09 4.46
C ASN A 37 32.02 -15.37 3.79
N LEU A 38 31.53 -16.32 4.58
CA LEU A 38 31.02 -17.60 4.09
C LEU A 38 29.49 -17.65 4.24
N LEU A 39 28.78 -17.63 3.11
CA LEU A 39 27.34 -17.88 3.06
C LEU A 39 27.10 -19.36 2.77
N GLN A 40 26.31 -20.02 3.61
CA GLN A 40 26.02 -21.45 3.53
C GLN A 40 24.51 -21.66 3.45
N ALA A 41 24.07 -22.52 2.53
CA ALA A 41 22.70 -23.00 2.46
C ALA A 41 22.69 -24.49 2.86
N VAL A 42 21.90 -24.84 3.87
CA VAL A 42 21.89 -26.18 4.48
C VAL A 42 20.46 -26.74 4.49
N GLY A 43 20.33 -28.02 4.18
CA GLY A 43 19.06 -28.77 4.21
C GLY A 43 18.59 -29.18 2.81
N GLN A 44 17.34 -29.61 2.73
CA GLN A 44 16.74 -30.07 1.48
C GLN A 44 16.20 -28.87 0.66
N PHE A 45 16.50 -28.87 -0.63
CA PHE A 45 16.06 -27.88 -1.62
C PHE A 45 15.09 -28.58 -2.58
N ASN A 46 13.82 -28.15 -2.58
CA ASN A 46 12.79 -28.74 -3.42
C ASN A 46 12.47 -27.83 -4.62
N GLY A 47 13.50 -27.41 -5.36
CA GLY A 47 13.37 -26.53 -6.51
C GLY A 47 14.64 -25.75 -6.84
N ASN A 48 14.53 -24.86 -7.81
CA ASN A 48 15.61 -23.93 -8.18
C ASN A 48 15.50 -22.66 -7.33
N TYR A 49 16.63 -22.20 -6.78
CA TYR A 49 16.69 -21.02 -5.94
C TYR A 49 17.71 -20.03 -6.51
N VAL A 50 17.37 -18.75 -6.46
CA VAL A 50 18.32 -17.65 -6.68
C VAL A 50 18.56 -16.97 -5.34
N ILE A 51 19.82 -16.87 -4.95
CA ILE A 51 20.26 -16.19 -3.74
C ILE A 51 20.99 -14.94 -4.17
N ALA A 52 20.51 -13.78 -3.76
CA ALA A 52 21.13 -12.49 -4.04
C ALA A 52 21.58 -11.84 -2.74
N VAL A 53 22.80 -11.30 -2.75
CA VAL A 53 23.32 -10.42 -1.71
C VAL A 53 23.56 -9.08 -2.37
N ALA A 54 22.94 -8.03 -1.83
CA ALA A 54 22.99 -6.70 -2.40
C ALA A 54 23.31 -5.68 -1.32
N PHE A 55 24.06 -4.64 -1.70
CA PHE A 55 24.15 -3.43 -0.89
C PHE A 55 22.89 -2.59 -1.14
N MET A 56 22.14 -2.31 -0.07
CA MET A 56 20.90 -1.54 -0.15
C MET A 56 21.01 -0.33 0.78
N ARG A 57 20.42 0.78 0.37
CA ARG A 57 20.24 1.95 1.22
C ARG A 57 18.78 2.04 1.65
N GLU A 58 18.56 2.39 2.90
CA GLU A 58 17.24 2.82 3.34
C GLU A 58 17.02 4.26 2.88
N ILE A 59 15.88 4.49 2.24
CA ILE A 59 15.50 5.82 1.79
C ILE A 59 14.42 6.33 2.75
N SER A 60 14.76 7.32 3.56
CA SER A 60 13.87 8.00 4.51
C SER A 60 13.26 9.28 3.94
N THR A 61 13.53 9.62 2.68
CA THR A 61 13.09 10.91 2.08
C THR A 61 11.57 11.04 2.10
N PRO A 62 11.01 12.26 2.22
CA PRO A 62 9.56 12.47 2.14
C PRO A 62 9.10 12.04 0.74
N VAL A 63 8.52 10.86 0.65
CA VAL A 63 8.16 10.23 -0.62
C VAL A 63 7.11 11.05 -1.37
N GLU A 64 6.32 11.84 -0.64
CA GLU A 64 5.31 12.75 -1.19
C GLU A 64 5.85 13.66 -2.29
N ALA A 65 7.08 14.17 -2.18
CA ALA A 65 7.67 15.07 -3.18
C ALA A 65 8.08 14.39 -4.50
N THR A 66 7.94 13.07 -4.61
CA THR A 66 8.35 12.27 -5.77
C THR A 66 7.23 11.47 -6.43
N LEU A 67 6.03 11.44 -5.84
CA LEU A 67 4.94 10.68 -6.42
C LEU A 67 4.29 11.47 -7.58
N PRO A 68 4.05 10.83 -8.73
CA PRO A 68 3.33 11.45 -9.83
C PRO A 68 1.84 11.61 -9.50
N ASP A 69 1.21 12.60 -10.12
CA ASP A 69 -0.22 12.86 -9.97
C ASP A 69 -1.07 11.81 -10.69
N TYR A 70 -2.27 11.57 -10.16
CA TYR A 70 -3.25 10.71 -10.80
C TYR A 70 -3.89 11.45 -11.97
N GLU A 71 -3.69 10.93 -13.18
CA GLU A 71 -4.36 11.41 -14.38
C GLU A 71 -5.65 10.62 -14.58
N GLN A 72 -6.79 11.33 -14.59
CA GLN A 72 -8.07 10.76 -14.99
C GLN A 72 -7.96 10.24 -16.43
N PRO A 73 -8.37 8.98 -16.71
CA PRO A 73 -8.48 8.51 -18.08
C PRO A 73 -9.38 9.46 -18.87
N PRO A 74 -9.06 9.77 -20.15
CA PRO A 74 -9.97 10.54 -20.98
C PRO A 74 -11.32 9.81 -21.01
N VAL A 75 -12.38 10.53 -20.66
CA VAL A 75 -13.74 10.02 -20.75
C VAL A 75 -13.94 9.59 -22.20
N SER A 76 -13.96 8.28 -22.46
CA SER A 76 -14.31 7.76 -23.78
C SER A 76 -15.70 8.29 -24.09
N SER A 77 -15.83 9.03 -25.20
CA SER A 77 -17.07 9.62 -25.69
C SER A 77 -18.25 8.72 -25.34
N VAL A 78 -19.09 9.19 -24.42
CA VAL A 78 -20.31 8.50 -24.03
C VAL A 78 -21.09 8.29 -25.31
N ASP A 79 -21.43 7.04 -25.61
CA ASP A 79 -22.36 6.73 -26.70
C ASP A 79 -23.64 7.55 -26.44
N PRO A 80 -24.06 8.44 -27.34
CA PRO A 80 -25.24 9.30 -27.13
C PRO A 80 -26.53 8.50 -26.87
N ASP A 81 -26.54 7.19 -27.16
CA ASP A 81 -27.65 6.28 -26.86
C ASP A 81 -27.54 5.57 -25.50
N SER A 82 -26.48 5.82 -24.72
CA SER A 82 -26.33 5.28 -23.37
C SER A 82 -26.86 6.29 -22.33
N GLU A 83 -28.17 6.23 -22.03
CA GLU A 83 -28.83 7.01 -20.97
C GLU A 83 -28.43 6.59 -19.54
N ILE A 84 -27.14 6.32 -19.28
CA ILE A 84 -26.65 6.08 -17.92
C ILE A 84 -26.12 7.40 -17.38
N ILE A 85 -27.01 8.15 -16.72
CA ILE A 85 -26.62 9.31 -15.91
C ILE A 85 -25.90 8.78 -14.67
N GLU A 86 -24.57 8.89 -14.64
CA GLU A 86 -23.77 8.53 -13.47
C GLU A 86 -24.08 9.52 -12.33
N GLY A 87 -24.79 9.04 -11.32
CA GLY A 87 -25.16 9.83 -10.15
C GLY A 87 -23.95 10.15 -9.25
N PRO A 88 -24.10 11.09 -8.31
CA PRO A 88 -23.03 11.44 -7.40
C PRO A 88 -22.65 10.24 -6.50
N SER A 89 -21.35 10.06 -6.29
CA SER A 89 -20.78 8.96 -5.51
C SER A 89 -20.47 9.40 -4.08
N ARG A 90 -20.93 8.62 -3.09
CA ARG A 90 -20.53 8.79 -1.69
C ARG A 90 -19.13 8.23 -1.48
N ILE A 91 -18.20 9.07 -1.03
CA ILE A 91 -16.79 8.72 -0.82
C ILE A 91 -16.39 8.99 0.63
N SER A 92 -15.69 8.05 1.25
CA SER A 92 -15.19 8.22 2.60
C SER A 92 -13.83 8.92 2.60
N LEU A 93 -13.66 9.88 3.50
CA LEU A 93 -12.40 10.58 3.74
C LEU A 93 -11.48 9.81 4.70
N ASN A 94 -11.95 8.67 5.23
CA ASN A 94 -11.15 7.76 6.02
C ASN A 94 -10.51 6.69 5.15
N CYS A 95 -9.26 6.36 5.46
CA CYS A 95 -8.49 5.35 4.77
C CYS A 95 -9.10 3.95 5.03
N PRO A 96 -9.34 3.13 3.99
CA PRO A 96 -9.90 1.78 4.16
C PRO A 96 -8.95 0.80 4.88
N ILE A 97 -7.68 1.18 5.06
CA ILE A 97 -6.66 0.36 5.72
C ILE A 97 -6.60 0.67 7.21
N SER A 98 -6.52 1.96 7.57
CA SER A 98 -6.29 2.41 8.94
C SER A 98 -7.56 2.90 9.64
N PHE A 99 -8.64 3.10 8.89
CA PHE A 99 -9.89 3.72 9.34
C PHE A 99 -9.70 5.12 9.94
N ARG A 100 -8.57 5.76 9.64
CA ARG A 100 -8.25 7.14 10.04
C ARG A 100 -8.36 8.07 8.85
N ARG A 101 -8.56 9.36 9.10
CA ARG A 101 -8.60 10.40 8.06
C ARG A 101 -7.36 10.32 7.17
N ILE A 102 -7.59 10.29 5.86
CA ILE A 102 -6.53 10.26 4.85
C ILE A 102 -5.74 11.57 4.96
N LYS A 103 -4.41 11.47 4.98
CA LYS A 103 -3.53 12.64 4.94
C LYS A 103 -3.00 12.88 3.54
N ILE A 104 -2.50 11.81 2.91
CA ILE A 104 -1.96 11.84 1.56
C ILE A 104 -2.82 10.89 0.72
N PRO A 105 -3.84 11.40 0.00
CA PRO A 105 -4.73 10.58 -0.80
C PRO A 105 -4.01 10.03 -2.01
N VAL A 106 -3.91 8.71 -2.08
CA VAL A 106 -3.33 8.00 -3.21
C VAL A 106 -4.23 6.89 -3.69
N LYS A 107 -4.01 6.50 -4.96
CA LYS A 107 -4.51 5.26 -5.54
C LYS A 107 -3.55 4.77 -6.63
N GLY A 108 -3.81 3.59 -7.18
CA GLY A 108 -3.00 3.06 -8.28
C GLY A 108 -3.31 3.76 -9.59
N HIS A 109 -2.32 3.88 -10.46
CA HIS A 109 -2.47 4.47 -11.80
C HIS A 109 -3.64 3.88 -12.61
N SER A 110 -3.93 2.59 -12.49
CA SER A 110 -5.04 1.92 -13.20
C SER A 110 -6.37 1.88 -12.42
N CYS A 111 -6.43 2.48 -11.23
CA CYS A 111 -7.63 2.48 -10.39
C CYS A 111 -8.68 3.45 -10.91
N LYS A 112 -9.80 2.95 -11.44
CA LYS A 112 -10.87 3.77 -12.06
C LYS A 112 -11.91 4.32 -11.09
N TYR A 113 -11.76 4.09 -9.79
CA TYR A 113 -12.72 4.51 -8.76
C TYR A 113 -12.23 5.78 -8.05
N LEU A 114 -13.15 6.48 -7.37
CA LEU A 114 -12.86 7.76 -6.71
C LEU A 114 -12.26 7.62 -5.30
N GLN A 115 -12.57 6.53 -4.58
CA GLN A 115 -12.06 6.29 -3.23
C GLN A 115 -10.51 6.31 -3.22
N CYS A 116 -9.92 7.01 -2.25
CA CYS A 116 -8.48 6.99 -2.03
C CYS A 116 -8.13 6.14 -0.80
N PHE A 117 -6.85 5.80 -0.68
CA PHE A 117 -6.26 5.29 0.55
C PHE A 117 -5.05 6.15 0.93
N ASP A 118 -4.68 6.09 2.20
CA ASP A 118 -3.58 6.90 2.74
C ASP A 118 -2.22 6.30 2.37
N PHE A 119 -1.33 7.14 1.84
CA PHE A 119 -0.02 6.74 1.35
C PHE A 119 0.85 6.07 2.42
N GLU A 120 1.00 6.71 3.59
CA GLU A 120 1.88 6.20 4.66
C GLU A 120 1.40 4.83 5.14
N ASN A 121 0.09 4.71 5.37
CA ASN A 121 -0.50 3.43 5.77
C ASN A 121 -0.32 2.35 4.70
N TYR A 122 -0.47 2.69 3.41
CA TYR A 122 -0.30 1.74 2.32
C TYR A 122 1.14 1.22 2.22
N VAL A 123 2.13 2.11 2.34
CA VAL A 123 3.54 1.72 2.33
C VAL A 123 3.91 0.93 3.58
N ASP A 124 3.39 1.31 4.75
CA ASP A 124 3.65 0.62 6.02
C ASP A 124 3.11 -0.82 6.05
N ILE A 125 1.91 -1.08 5.53
CA ILE A 125 1.42 -2.47 5.48
C ILE A 125 2.24 -3.32 4.50
N ASN A 126 2.70 -2.72 3.39
CA ASN A 126 3.44 -3.42 2.36
C ASN A 126 4.94 -3.60 2.71
N SER A 127 5.50 -2.73 3.54
CA SER A 127 6.85 -2.91 4.10
C SER A 127 6.91 -4.12 5.05
N ARG A 128 5.78 -4.45 5.71
CA ARG A 128 5.67 -5.59 6.64
C ARG A 128 5.26 -6.88 5.93
N ARG A 129 4.26 -6.81 5.05
CA ARG A 129 3.75 -7.95 4.28
C ARG A 129 3.40 -7.47 2.86
N PRO A 130 4.35 -7.55 1.90
CA PRO A 130 4.22 -6.93 0.59
C PRO A 130 3.22 -7.68 -0.30
N SER A 131 1.94 -7.31 -0.22
CA SER A 131 0.91 -7.79 -1.14
C SER A 131 0.85 -6.94 -2.40
N TRP A 132 1.14 -5.63 -2.29
CA TRP A 132 1.05 -4.61 -3.33
C TRP A 132 -0.27 -4.69 -4.10
N ARG A 133 -1.36 -4.86 -3.34
CA ARG A 133 -2.73 -4.91 -3.84
C ARG A 133 -3.50 -3.68 -3.40
N CYS A 134 -4.27 -3.10 -4.30
CA CYS A 134 -5.20 -2.02 -3.96
C CYS A 134 -6.24 -2.52 -2.94
N PRO A 135 -6.47 -1.81 -1.81
CA PRO A 135 -7.45 -2.21 -0.80
C PRO A 135 -8.91 -2.13 -1.28
N HIS A 136 -9.18 -1.43 -2.39
CA HIS A 136 -10.52 -1.25 -2.94
C HIS A 136 -10.81 -2.21 -4.11
N CYS A 137 -9.97 -2.22 -5.15
CA CYS A 137 -10.22 -3.01 -6.36
C CYS A 137 -9.36 -4.28 -6.48
N ASN A 138 -8.45 -4.53 -5.53
CA ASN A 138 -7.53 -5.68 -5.51
C ASN A 138 -6.62 -5.82 -6.75
N GLN A 139 -6.51 -4.78 -7.58
CA GLN A 139 -5.51 -4.72 -8.65
C GLN A 139 -4.10 -4.55 -8.06
N HIS A 140 -3.09 -4.93 -8.83
CA HIS A 140 -1.70 -4.67 -8.45
C HIS A 140 -1.42 -3.17 -8.47
N VAL A 141 -0.81 -2.69 -7.39
CA VAL A 141 -0.35 -1.31 -7.25
C VAL A 141 1.02 -1.38 -6.59
N CYS A 142 2.06 -1.54 -7.40
CA CYS A 142 3.43 -1.49 -6.88
C CYS A 142 3.76 -0.04 -6.49
N PHE A 143 4.86 0.15 -5.77
CA PHE A 143 5.30 1.50 -5.34
C PHE A 143 5.35 2.51 -6.50
N THR A 144 5.81 2.08 -7.68
CA THR A 144 5.91 2.90 -8.89
C THR A 144 4.56 3.26 -9.53
N ASP A 145 3.49 2.55 -9.15
CA ASP A 145 2.14 2.75 -9.69
C ASP A 145 1.29 3.66 -8.80
N ILE A 146 1.80 4.02 -7.61
CA ILE A 146 1.13 4.93 -6.68
C ILE A 146 1.05 6.31 -7.32
N ARG A 147 -0.14 6.92 -7.25
CA ARG A 147 -0.41 8.27 -7.74
C ARG A 147 -1.12 9.10 -6.68
N ILE A 148 -0.77 10.37 -6.57
CA ILE A 148 -1.48 11.33 -5.70
C ILE A 148 -2.76 11.76 -6.40
N ASP A 149 -3.91 11.60 -5.73
CA ASP A 149 -5.19 12.10 -6.24
C ASP A 149 -5.37 13.57 -5.82
N GLN A 150 -5.07 14.47 -6.75
CA GLN A 150 -5.08 15.92 -6.50
C GLN A 150 -6.47 16.46 -6.19
N ASP A 151 -7.53 15.83 -6.70
CA ASP A 151 -8.90 16.29 -6.44
C ASP A 151 -9.34 15.89 -5.03
N MET A 152 -9.03 14.65 -4.61
CA MET A 152 -9.22 14.26 -3.22
C MET A 152 -8.37 15.09 -2.25
N PHE A 153 -7.15 15.49 -2.67
CA PHE A 153 -6.30 16.36 -1.86
C PHE A 153 -6.96 17.72 -1.59
N LYS A 154 -7.58 18.32 -2.62
CA LYS A 154 -8.36 19.57 -2.47
C LYS A 154 -9.54 19.38 -1.53
N VAL A 155 -10.32 18.30 -1.71
CA VAL A 155 -11.46 17.98 -0.83
C VAL A 155 -11.02 17.91 0.63
N LEU A 156 -9.98 17.13 0.93
CA LEU A 156 -9.47 16.94 2.31
C LEU A 156 -8.99 18.25 2.95
N LYS A 157 -8.49 19.20 2.15
CA LYS A 157 -8.01 20.51 2.61
C LYS A 157 -9.15 21.50 2.85
N GLU A 158 -10.21 21.42 2.08
CA GLU A 158 -11.34 22.37 2.13
C GLU A 158 -12.45 21.93 3.09
N VAL A 159 -12.63 20.62 3.27
CA VAL A 159 -13.67 20.05 4.12
C VAL A 159 -13.27 20.04 5.60
N GLY A 160 -14.24 20.22 6.50
CA GLY A 160 -14.02 20.16 7.94
C GLY A 160 -13.42 18.83 8.41
N ASP A 161 -12.62 18.88 9.48
CA ASP A 161 -11.95 17.71 10.07
C ASP A 161 -12.92 16.67 10.64
N ASP A 162 -14.13 17.09 10.98
CA ASP A 162 -15.23 16.29 11.52
C ASP A 162 -16.05 15.57 10.43
N VAL A 163 -15.91 15.97 9.17
CA VAL A 163 -16.62 15.33 8.06
C VAL A 163 -15.96 14.02 7.70
N ILE A 164 -16.75 12.95 7.67
CA ILE A 164 -16.29 11.58 7.37
C ILE A 164 -16.51 11.21 5.91
N ASP A 165 -17.61 11.68 5.31
CA ASP A 165 -18.00 11.33 3.94
C ASP A 165 -18.37 12.57 3.13
N VAL A 166 -18.16 12.49 1.82
CA VAL A 166 -18.56 13.50 0.84
C VAL A 166 -19.34 12.85 -0.31
N MET A 167 -20.25 13.59 -0.93
CA MET A 167 -20.83 13.25 -2.22
C MET A 167 -20.03 13.94 -3.32
N ILE A 168 -19.47 13.19 -4.26
CA ILE A 168 -18.72 13.71 -5.42
C ILE A 168 -19.53 13.48 -6.70
N SER A 169 -19.75 14.53 -7.46
CA SER A 169 -20.44 14.52 -8.75
C SER A 169 -19.46 14.25 -9.90
N SER A 170 -19.98 13.90 -11.08
CA SER A 170 -19.19 13.62 -12.29
C SER A 170 -18.44 14.85 -12.83
N ASP A 171 -18.88 16.06 -12.51
CA ASP A 171 -18.19 17.32 -12.83
C ASP A 171 -17.06 17.66 -11.83
N GLY A 172 -16.81 16.80 -10.84
CA GLY A 172 -15.83 17.00 -9.78
C GLY A 172 -16.32 17.89 -8.63
N SER A 173 -17.54 18.44 -8.69
CA SER A 173 -18.12 19.15 -7.55
C SER A 173 -18.39 18.18 -6.39
N TRP A 174 -18.31 18.69 -5.17
CA TRP A 174 -18.51 17.86 -3.98
C TRP A 174 -19.34 18.56 -2.90
N LYS A 175 -19.97 17.77 -2.03
CA LYS A 175 -20.73 18.22 -0.85
C LYS A 175 -20.42 17.35 0.36
N ALA A 176 -20.20 17.97 1.52
CA ALA A 176 -20.08 17.25 2.78
C ALA A 176 -21.40 16.53 3.13
N ILE A 177 -21.29 15.33 3.71
CA ILE A 177 -22.42 14.61 4.29
C ILE A 177 -22.39 14.82 5.80
N MET A 178 -23.45 15.41 6.35
CA MET A 178 -23.61 15.58 7.80
C MET A 178 -24.49 14.45 8.35
N GLU A 179 -24.25 14.01 9.59
CA GLU A 179 -25.00 12.91 10.22
C GLU A 179 -26.53 13.14 10.30
N SER A 180 -27.01 14.37 10.06
CA SER A 180 -28.42 14.71 9.99
C SER A 180 -29.12 14.33 8.67
N ASP A 181 -28.38 13.97 7.62
CA ASP A 181 -28.93 13.71 6.28
C ASP A 181 -29.25 12.22 6.02
N ASP A 182 -29.07 11.34 7.02
CA ASP A 182 -29.29 9.89 6.89
C ASP A 182 -30.75 9.48 7.12
N HIS A 183 -31.63 9.87 6.20
CA HIS A 183 -32.89 9.15 5.96
C HIS A 183 -32.72 8.26 4.74
N THR A 184 -32.08 7.09 4.87
CA THR A 184 -32.35 5.87 4.06
C THR A 184 -31.58 4.65 4.56
N GLU A 185 -32.33 3.74 5.18
CA GLU A 185 -32.13 2.28 5.33
C GLU A 185 -30.71 1.70 5.50
N LYS A 186 -30.36 1.38 6.76
CA LYS A 186 -29.23 0.51 7.14
C LYS A 186 -29.54 -0.98 6.89
N PRO A 187 -28.69 -1.75 6.18
CA PRO A 187 -28.63 -3.20 6.29
C PRO A 187 -27.69 -3.62 7.43
N LYS A 188 -28.18 -4.57 8.23
CA LYS A 188 -27.64 -5.11 9.49
C LYS A 188 -26.19 -5.63 9.42
N ASP A 189 -25.44 -5.32 10.48
CA ASP A 189 -24.08 -5.77 10.80
C ASP A 189 -23.89 -7.30 10.83
N LYS A 190 -22.69 -7.73 10.42
CA LYS A 190 -22.05 -8.96 10.92
C LYS A 190 -20.73 -8.58 11.60
N PRO A 191 -20.41 -9.15 12.78
CA PRO A 191 -19.24 -8.73 13.53
C PRO A 191 -17.98 -9.34 12.91
N LEU A 192 -17.01 -8.49 12.55
CA LEU A 192 -15.65 -8.91 12.23
C LEU A 192 -14.78 -8.76 13.48
N THR A 193 -14.10 -9.84 13.81
CA THR A 193 -13.32 -10.07 15.02
C THR A 193 -12.12 -9.12 15.10
N LEU A 194 -12.00 -8.45 16.25
CA LEU A 194 -10.98 -7.46 16.55
C LEU A 194 -9.65 -8.16 16.92
N LEU A 195 -8.70 -8.21 15.98
CA LEU A 195 -7.31 -8.57 16.29
C LEU A 195 -6.55 -7.30 16.68
N LYS A 196 -6.28 -7.15 17.98
CA LYS A 196 -5.37 -6.14 18.51
C LYS A 196 -3.95 -6.41 18.00
N ILE A 197 -3.40 -5.51 17.20
CA ILE A 197 -1.96 -5.47 16.89
C ILE A 197 -1.35 -4.36 17.74
N VAL A 198 -0.41 -4.76 18.60
CA VAL A 198 0.38 -3.87 19.44
C VAL A 198 1.45 -3.20 18.58
N HIS A 199 1.62 -1.90 18.78
CA HIS A 199 2.58 -1.03 18.11
C HIS A 199 4.02 -1.56 18.19
N SER A 200 4.70 -1.62 17.06
CA SER A 200 6.16 -1.47 17.00
C SER A 200 6.51 -0.72 15.70
N GLU A 201 7.26 0.37 15.85
CA GLU A 201 7.76 1.19 14.75
C GLU A 201 8.82 0.40 13.96
N VAL A 202 8.61 0.21 12.65
CA VAL A 202 9.68 0.00 11.66
C VAL A 202 9.19 0.50 10.29
N LEU A 203 9.68 1.66 9.85
CA LEU A 203 9.52 2.18 8.49
C LEU A 203 10.66 1.67 7.61
N MET A 204 10.41 0.83 6.59
CA MET A 204 11.39 0.58 5.52
C MET A 204 10.72 0.24 4.18
N GLY A 205 10.82 1.15 3.21
CA GLY A 205 10.62 0.85 1.79
C GLY A 205 11.96 0.53 1.13
N PHE A 206 12.06 -0.55 0.37
CA PHE A 206 13.25 -0.90 -0.41
C PHE A 206 13.03 -0.56 -1.89
N GLN A 207 13.89 0.26 -2.47
CA GLN A 207 14.02 0.39 -3.92
C GLN A 207 15.19 -0.49 -4.38
N MET A 208 14.90 -1.51 -5.19
CA MET A 208 15.95 -2.30 -5.84
C MET A 208 16.60 -1.45 -6.95
N SER A 209 17.88 -1.11 -6.77
CA SER A 209 18.75 -0.78 -7.89
C SER A 209 19.46 -2.05 -8.29
N THR A 210 19.08 -2.64 -9.41
CA THR A 210 19.78 -3.78 -10.01
C THR A 210 21.13 -3.29 -10.53
N VAL A 211 22.22 -3.74 -9.92
CA VAL A 211 23.52 -3.79 -10.58
C VAL A 211 23.67 -5.25 -11.02
N MET A 212 23.53 -5.50 -12.33
CA MET A 212 23.88 -6.80 -12.92
C MET A 212 25.40 -6.90 -12.99
N PHE A 213 25.95 -8.01 -12.47
CA PHE A 213 27.20 -8.59 -12.95
C PHE A 213 26.88 -9.98 -13.48
#